data_AF-A0A1G4R2Q4-F1
#
_entry.id   AF-A0A1G4R2Q4-F1
#
_cell.length_a   1.000
_cell.length_b   1.000
_cell.length_c   1.000
_cell.angle_alpha   90.00
_cell.angle_beta   90.00
_cell.angle_gamma   90.00
#
_symmetry.space_group_name_H-M   'P 1'
#
loop_
_entity.id
_entity.type
_entity.pdbx_description
1 polymer ?
#
loop_
_entity_poly.entity_id
_entity_poly.type
_entity_poly.pdbx_seq_one_letter_code
_entity_poly.pdbx_strand_id
1 'polypeptide(L)'
;MKIVFCSDPLDPKTADADYELEYRTAAGLGLPVELISLDDLLDGKTARAVQRVREANTAEPAIYRGWMMKPVDYEQLYSALQQKNVHLVNTPEQYVLCHHFPHSYSFIKEHTPESRWLDIAAVHSDINRVHEMLASFGSRPLLLKDYVKSRKHEWEEACYIPDASDRQQVEKVLRTFIERQDNGLNGGIVFREYVELEKLGTHGKSGMPLSKEYRLFFYRHRLIAAQNYWEEAAYDGERPDLSVFVAIARRIHSSFFTMDIAKTTTGEWLIIEVGDGQVSGLQDMTDVEAFYRSFLD
;
A
#
# COMPACT_ATOMS: atom_id res chain seq x y z
N MET A 1 1.72 15.23 17.76
CA MET A 1 1.37 13.99 17.02
C MET A 1 2.15 12.86 17.66
N LYS A 2 1.50 11.79 18.12
CA LYS A 2 2.23 10.58 18.57
C LYS A 2 2.56 9.69 17.36
N ILE A 3 3.61 8.87 17.46
CA ILE A 3 3.85 7.80 16.50
C ILE A 3 3.72 6.45 17.21
N VAL A 4 2.91 5.56 16.66
CA VAL A 4 2.66 4.21 17.19
C VAL A 4 3.34 3.21 16.27
N PHE A 5 4.28 2.43 16.82
CA PHE A 5 4.99 1.40 16.07
C PHE A 5 4.59 0.00 16.55
N CYS A 6 4.83 -1.00 15.71
CA CYS A 6 4.85 -2.39 16.16
C CYS A 6 6.04 -2.62 17.09
N SER A 7 5.81 -3.37 18.17
CA SER A 7 6.89 -3.92 18.98
C SER A 7 7.50 -5.15 18.32
N ASP A 8 8.76 -5.42 18.61
CA ASP A 8 9.42 -6.66 18.22
C ASP A 8 8.65 -7.88 18.79
N PRO A 9 8.37 -8.92 17.99
CA PRO A 9 7.66 -10.13 18.44
C PRO A 9 8.36 -10.89 19.58
N LEU A 10 9.68 -10.78 19.69
CA LEU A 10 10.54 -11.44 20.67
C LEU A 10 10.84 -10.55 21.88
N ASP A 11 10.95 -9.23 21.70
CA ASP A 11 11.05 -8.25 22.79
C ASP A 11 9.98 -7.15 22.68
N PRO A 12 8.88 -7.24 23.45
CA PRO A 12 7.78 -6.29 23.34
C PRO A 12 8.10 -4.90 23.92
N LYS A 13 9.34 -4.62 24.32
CA LYS A 13 9.82 -3.31 24.77
C LYS A 13 10.61 -2.55 23.69
N THR A 14 10.99 -3.20 22.61
CA THR A 14 11.67 -2.57 21.47
C THR A 14 10.72 -2.48 20.28
N ALA A 15 11.00 -1.56 19.36
CA ALA A 15 10.30 -1.52 18.08
C ALA A 15 10.68 -2.74 17.23
N ASP A 16 9.77 -3.14 16.34
CA ASP A 16 10.04 -4.08 15.27
C ASP A 16 11.31 -3.66 14.51
N ALA A 17 12.17 -4.64 14.19
CA ALA A 17 13.46 -4.41 13.57
C ALA A 17 13.36 -3.63 12.25
N ASP A 18 12.33 -3.89 11.44
CA ASP A 18 12.13 -3.20 10.16
C ASP A 18 11.74 -1.71 10.34
N TYR A 19 11.28 -1.33 11.54
CA TYR A 19 10.92 0.04 11.90
C TYR A 19 11.86 0.66 12.94
N GLU A 20 12.97 0.00 13.29
CA GLU A 20 13.84 0.45 14.38
C GLU A 20 14.48 1.82 14.09
N LEU A 21 14.93 2.04 12.85
CA LEU A 21 15.50 3.33 12.42
C LEU A 21 14.45 4.45 12.49
N GLU A 22 13.25 4.18 11.99
CA GLU A 22 12.11 5.09 12.03
C GLU A 22 11.75 5.45 13.49
N TYR A 23 11.64 4.44 14.38
CA TYR A 23 11.36 4.61 15.81
C TYR A 23 12.40 5.49 16.50
N ARG A 24 13.69 5.17 16.35
CA ARG A 24 14.79 5.92 16.99
C ARG A 24 14.85 7.36 16.47
N THR A 25 14.60 7.57 15.18
CA THR A 25 14.60 8.91 14.57
C THR A 25 13.45 9.75 15.09
N ALA A 26 12.23 9.22 15.12
CA ALA A 26 11.07 9.91 15.68
C ALA A 26 11.29 10.27 17.17
N ALA A 27 11.79 9.33 17.96
CA ALA A 27 12.12 9.56 19.37
C ALA A 27 13.22 10.63 19.55
N GLY A 28 14.27 10.59 18.72
CA GLY A 28 15.37 11.57 18.73
C GLY A 28 14.92 13.00 18.37
N LEU A 29 13.86 13.13 17.57
CA LEU A 29 13.20 14.40 17.26
C LEU A 29 12.25 14.88 18.37
N GLY A 30 12.08 14.10 19.45
CA GLY A 30 11.17 14.43 20.56
C GLY A 30 9.70 14.14 20.28
N LEU A 31 9.37 13.41 19.20
CA LEU A 31 8.01 12.91 18.99
C LEU A 31 7.70 11.84 20.06
N PRO A 32 6.53 11.88 20.70
CA PRO A 32 6.10 10.79 21.58
C PRO A 32 5.94 9.50 20.75
N VAL A 33 6.71 8.47 21.11
CA VAL A 33 6.65 7.15 20.48
C VAL A 33 6.04 6.12 21.44
N GLU A 34 5.17 5.28 20.91
CA GLU A 34 4.47 4.23 21.66
C GLU A 34 4.54 2.91 20.87
N LEU A 35 4.38 1.78 21.57
CA LEU A 35 4.48 0.44 20.97
C LEU A 35 3.17 -0.34 21.13
N ILE A 36 2.78 -1.07 20.08
CA ILE A 36 1.70 -2.05 20.09
C ILE A 36 2.22 -3.45 19.73
N SER A 37 1.59 -4.51 20.23
CA SER A 37 1.85 -5.87 19.75
C SER A 37 0.93 -6.20 18.58
N LEU A 38 1.50 -6.40 17.39
CA LEU A 38 0.75 -6.82 16.21
C LEU A 38 0.20 -8.25 16.38
N ASP A 39 1.01 -9.17 16.91
CA ASP A 39 0.59 -10.56 17.15
C ASP A 39 -0.63 -10.65 18.07
N ASP A 40 -0.60 -9.92 19.21
CA ASP A 40 -1.76 -9.90 20.12
C ASP A 40 -2.99 -9.27 19.43
N LEU A 41 -2.81 -8.31 18.53
CA LEU A 41 -3.93 -7.72 17.77
C LEU A 41 -4.54 -8.75 16.80
N LEU A 42 -3.70 -9.43 16.01
CA LEU A 42 -4.12 -10.43 15.02
C LEU A 42 -4.71 -11.69 15.68
N ASP A 43 -4.31 -11.99 16.92
CA ASP A 43 -4.90 -13.02 17.77
C ASP A 43 -6.25 -12.61 18.41
N GLY A 44 -6.74 -11.40 18.14
CA GLY A 44 -7.98 -10.85 18.73
C GLY A 44 -7.84 -10.43 20.20
N LYS A 45 -6.61 -10.32 20.73
CA LYS A 45 -6.31 -9.86 22.10
C LYS A 45 -6.09 -8.35 22.13
N THR A 46 -7.01 -7.58 21.55
CA THR A 46 -6.87 -6.14 21.27
C THR A 46 -6.46 -5.31 22.49
N ALA A 47 -7.04 -5.56 23.68
CA ALA A 47 -6.70 -4.83 24.90
C ALA A 47 -5.22 -5.06 25.33
N ARG A 48 -4.72 -6.28 25.13
CA ARG A 48 -3.32 -6.62 25.40
C ARG A 48 -2.40 -6.02 24.35
N ALA A 49 -2.83 -6.00 23.08
CA ALA A 49 -2.08 -5.40 21.97
C ALA A 49 -1.70 -3.93 22.23
N VAL A 50 -2.63 -3.14 22.79
CA VAL A 50 -2.42 -1.71 23.06
C VAL A 50 -2.03 -1.39 24.52
N GLN A 51 -1.73 -2.40 25.35
CA GLN A 51 -1.55 -2.20 26.80
C GLN A 51 -0.43 -1.22 27.17
N ARG A 52 0.59 -1.10 26.31
CA ARG A 52 1.75 -0.21 26.52
C ARG A 52 1.48 1.23 26.10
N VAL A 53 0.45 1.46 25.28
CA VAL A 53 0.07 2.80 24.86
C VAL A 53 -0.55 3.53 26.05
N ARG A 54 0.04 4.69 26.38
CA ARG A 54 -0.45 5.54 27.47
C ARG A 54 -1.76 6.22 27.07
N GLU A 55 -2.72 6.15 27.98
CA GLU A 55 -3.95 6.91 27.89
C GLU A 55 -3.64 8.41 27.93
N ALA A 56 -4.27 9.15 27.01
CA ALA A 56 -4.18 10.59 26.95
C ALA A 56 -5.35 11.23 27.73
N ASN A 57 -5.11 12.37 28.38
CA ASN A 57 -6.15 13.11 29.10
C ASN A 57 -7.18 13.75 28.16
N THR A 58 -6.75 14.04 26.93
CA THR A 58 -7.56 14.61 25.86
C THR A 58 -7.29 13.85 24.57
N ALA A 59 -8.19 13.95 23.60
CA ALA A 59 -8.00 13.40 22.27
C ALA A 59 -6.66 13.86 21.65
N GLU A 60 -5.75 12.92 21.41
CA GLU A 60 -4.45 13.15 20.79
C GLU A 60 -4.34 12.41 19.45
N PRO A 61 -3.93 13.08 18.36
CA PRO A 61 -3.74 12.41 17.09
C PRO A 61 -2.44 11.59 17.11
N ALA A 62 -2.47 10.44 16.45
CA ALA A 62 -1.34 9.53 16.28
C ALA A 62 -1.22 9.03 14.85
N ILE A 63 -0.02 8.69 14.41
CA ILE A 63 0.23 7.99 13.15
C ILE A 63 0.72 6.58 13.49
N TYR A 64 0.08 5.56 12.93
CA TYR A 64 0.64 4.22 12.96
C TYR A 64 1.77 4.11 11.92
N ARG A 65 2.86 3.44 12.27
CA ARG A 65 3.96 3.09 11.37
C ARG A 65 4.29 1.62 11.57
N GLY A 66 3.85 0.78 10.66
CA GLY A 66 3.96 -0.66 10.81
C GLY A 66 3.36 -1.44 9.64
N TRP A 67 3.01 -2.69 9.89
CA TRP A 67 2.60 -3.62 8.86
C TRP A 67 1.14 -3.45 8.40
N MET A 68 0.89 -3.79 7.15
CA MET A 68 -0.46 -3.88 6.60
C MET A 68 -1.33 -4.85 7.40
N MET A 69 -2.57 -4.43 7.66
CA MET A 69 -3.60 -5.19 8.35
C MET A 69 -4.84 -5.33 7.48
N LYS A 70 -5.65 -6.38 7.70
CA LYS A 70 -6.99 -6.41 7.12
C LYS A 70 -7.82 -5.27 7.73
N PRO A 71 -8.82 -4.73 7.01
CA PRO A 71 -9.65 -3.64 7.51
C PRO A 71 -10.23 -3.87 8.91
N VAL A 72 -10.66 -5.11 9.20
CA VAL A 72 -11.24 -5.48 10.50
C VAL A 72 -10.22 -5.42 11.65
N ASP A 73 -8.95 -5.73 11.39
CA ASP A 73 -7.88 -5.67 12.40
C ASP A 73 -7.48 -4.21 12.63
N TYR A 74 -7.43 -3.41 11.56
CA TYR A 74 -7.20 -1.97 11.66
C TYR A 74 -8.31 -1.24 12.42
N GLU A 75 -9.58 -1.60 12.19
CA GLU A 75 -10.73 -1.04 12.93
C GLU A 75 -10.67 -1.38 14.43
N GLN A 76 -10.26 -2.62 14.76
CA GLN A 76 -10.03 -3.03 16.15
C GLN A 76 -8.90 -2.22 16.81
N LEU A 77 -7.77 -2.03 16.11
CA LEU A 77 -6.67 -1.21 16.59
C LEU A 77 -7.13 0.24 16.83
N TYR A 78 -7.80 0.83 15.82
CA TYR A 78 -8.33 2.19 15.90
C TYR A 78 -9.24 2.36 17.12
N SER A 79 -10.19 1.44 17.30
CA SER A 79 -11.15 1.48 18.41
C SER A 79 -10.48 1.35 19.77
N ALA A 80 -9.48 0.47 19.91
CA ALA A 80 -8.77 0.26 21.17
C ALA A 80 -7.86 1.44 21.55
N LEU A 81 -7.25 2.09 20.56
CA LEU A 81 -6.49 3.33 20.78
C LEU A 81 -7.42 4.51 21.10
N GLN A 82 -8.58 4.57 20.44
CA GLN A 82 -9.60 5.59 20.72
C GLN A 82 -10.10 5.53 22.17
N GLN A 83 -10.26 4.34 22.75
CA GLN A 83 -10.58 4.17 24.18
C GLN A 83 -9.51 4.76 25.12
N LYS A 84 -8.29 4.98 24.61
CA LYS A 84 -7.18 5.63 25.31
C LYS A 84 -7.02 7.11 24.94
N ASN A 85 -8.03 7.71 24.29
CA ASN A 85 -7.99 9.05 23.68
C ASN A 85 -6.87 9.25 22.65
N VAL A 86 -6.39 8.16 22.03
CA VAL A 86 -5.40 8.21 20.94
C VAL A 86 -6.12 7.93 19.62
N HIS A 87 -6.19 8.93 18.75
CA HIS A 87 -6.90 8.82 17.47
C HIS A 87 -5.90 8.66 16.32
N LEU A 88 -5.92 7.50 15.67
CA LEU A 88 -5.07 7.27 14.50
C LEU A 88 -5.49 8.17 13.33
N VAL A 89 -4.47 8.68 12.64
CA VAL A 89 -4.55 9.17 11.28
C VAL A 89 -3.95 8.06 10.44
N ASN A 90 -4.73 7.22 9.79
CA ASN A 90 -6.07 7.46 9.25
C ASN A 90 -7.24 6.87 10.06
N THR A 91 -8.48 7.34 9.82
CA THR A 91 -9.68 6.59 10.28
C THR A 91 -9.80 5.24 9.55
N PRO A 92 -10.60 4.28 10.02
CA PRO A 92 -10.79 3.01 9.31
C PRO A 92 -11.26 3.20 7.85
N GLU A 93 -12.14 4.16 7.60
CA GLU A 93 -12.61 4.48 6.24
C GLU A 93 -11.49 5.05 5.37
N GLN A 94 -10.68 5.94 5.94
CA GLN A 94 -9.53 6.53 5.24
C GLN A 94 -8.42 5.50 4.98
N TYR A 95 -8.22 4.55 5.90
CA TYR A 95 -7.33 3.41 5.72
C TYR A 95 -7.81 2.56 4.54
N VAL A 96 -9.07 2.09 4.56
CA VAL A 96 -9.63 1.29 3.46
C VAL A 96 -9.59 2.05 2.12
N LEU A 97 -9.86 3.36 2.13
CA LEU A 97 -9.86 4.18 0.92
C LEU A 97 -8.54 4.14 0.15
N CYS A 98 -7.41 4.12 0.88
CA CYS A 98 -6.07 4.05 0.30
C CYS A 98 -5.43 2.66 0.38
N HIS A 99 -5.99 1.72 1.14
CA HIS A 99 -5.45 0.37 1.28
C HIS A 99 -6.05 -0.60 0.25
N HIS A 100 -7.34 -0.48 -0.05
CA HIS A 100 -8.02 -1.31 -1.05
C HIS A 100 -8.15 -0.56 -2.37
N PHE A 101 -7.48 -1.06 -3.41
CA PHE A 101 -7.40 -0.46 -4.74
C PHE A 101 -8.75 0.04 -5.31
N PRO A 102 -9.88 -0.71 -5.24
CA PRO A 102 -11.17 -0.23 -5.75
C PRO A 102 -11.61 1.14 -5.24
N HIS A 103 -11.27 1.46 -3.97
CA HIS A 103 -11.76 2.67 -3.32
C HIS A 103 -10.97 3.92 -3.75
N SER A 104 -9.70 3.77 -4.13
CA SER A 104 -8.88 4.88 -4.63
C SER A 104 -9.04 5.10 -6.14
N TYR A 105 -9.49 4.09 -6.90
CA TYR A 105 -9.54 4.13 -8.37
C TYR A 105 -10.27 5.34 -8.94
N SER A 106 -11.41 5.73 -8.37
CA SER A 106 -12.20 6.87 -8.88
C SER A 106 -11.44 8.20 -8.90
N PHE A 107 -10.49 8.38 -7.98
CA PHE A 107 -9.65 9.57 -7.88
C PHE A 107 -8.49 9.60 -8.89
N ILE A 108 -8.07 8.42 -9.34
CA ILE A 108 -6.86 8.24 -10.17
C ILE A 108 -7.14 7.69 -11.57
N LYS A 109 -8.41 7.39 -11.90
CA LYS A 109 -8.83 6.72 -13.15
C LYS A 109 -8.29 7.34 -14.45
N GLU A 110 -8.04 8.65 -14.45
CA GLU A 110 -7.55 9.41 -15.62
C GLU A 110 -6.02 9.32 -15.79
N HIS A 111 -5.31 8.80 -14.78
CA HIS A 111 -3.86 8.73 -14.71
C HIS A 111 -3.37 7.34 -14.30
N THR A 112 -4.20 6.30 -14.46
CA THR A 112 -3.86 4.94 -14.07
C THR A 112 -4.37 3.98 -15.14
N PRO A 113 -3.65 2.89 -15.46
CA PRO A 113 -4.12 1.84 -16.36
C PRO A 113 -5.55 1.38 -16.06
N GLU A 114 -6.30 1.11 -17.13
CA GLU A 114 -7.69 0.68 -17.03
C GLU A 114 -7.79 -0.55 -16.12
N SER A 115 -8.64 -0.46 -15.10
CA SER A 115 -8.79 -1.54 -14.13
C SER A 115 -10.26 -1.90 -13.93
N ARG A 116 -10.52 -3.18 -13.65
CA ARG A 116 -11.83 -3.73 -13.28
C ARG A 116 -11.64 -4.77 -12.17
N TRP A 117 -12.66 -4.99 -11.36
CA TRP A 117 -12.54 -5.88 -10.23
C TRP A 117 -13.87 -6.54 -9.85
N LEU A 118 -13.76 -7.64 -9.12
CA LEU A 118 -14.88 -8.37 -8.53
C LEU A 118 -14.51 -8.77 -7.10
N ASP A 119 -15.46 -8.72 -6.19
CA ASP A 119 -15.30 -9.33 -4.87
C ASP A 119 -15.07 -10.84 -5.00
N ILE A 120 -14.28 -11.42 -4.10
CA ILE A 120 -13.91 -12.84 -4.19
C ILE A 120 -15.13 -13.77 -4.16
N ALA A 121 -16.19 -13.38 -3.44
CA ALA A 121 -17.45 -14.11 -3.43
C ALA A 121 -18.12 -14.15 -4.82
N ALA A 122 -18.05 -13.05 -5.58
CA ALA A 122 -18.59 -13.01 -6.94
C ALA A 122 -17.78 -13.91 -7.88
N VAL A 123 -16.44 -13.88 -7.76
CA VAL A 123 -15.54 -14.75 -8.53
C VAL A 123 -15.81 -16.23 -8.26
N HIS A 124 -15.97 -16.62 -7.00
CA HIS A 124 -16.30 -18.01 -6.63
C HIS A 124 -17.72 -18.43 -7.03
N SER A 125 -18.67 -17.49 -7.05
CA SER A 125 -20.06 -17.81 -7.39
C SER A 125 -20.26 -18.14 -8.86
N ASP A 126 -19.59 -17.41 -9.77
CA ASP A 126 -19.74 -17.57 -11.20
C ASP A 126 -18.53 -16.99 -11.94
N ILE A 127 -17.70 -17.88 -12.47
CA ILE A 127 -16.52 -17.50 -13.25
C ILE A 127 -16.89 -16.74 -14.54
N ASN A 128 -18.11 -16.90 -15.07
CA ASN A 128 -18.52 -16.15 -16.28
C ASN A 128 -18.56 -14.64 -16.05
N ARG A 129 -18.78 -14.19 -14.81
CA ARG A 129 -18.72 -12.76 -14.46
C ARG A 129 -17.32 -12.17 -14.70
N VAL A 130 -16.27 -12.96 -14.48
CA VAL A 130 -14.90 -12.55 -14.84
C VAL A 130 -14.82 -12.33 -16.33
N HIS A 131 -15.25 -13.30 -17.14
CA HIS A 131 -15.16 -13.21 -18.59
C HIS A 131 -16.03 -12.09 -19.20
N GLU A 132 -17.24 -11.87 -18.66
CA GLU A 132 -18.11 -10.77 -19.05
C GLU A 132 -17.46 -9.41 -18.77
N MET A 133 -16.84 -9.25 -17.60
CA MET A 133 -16.08 -8.05 -17.25
C MET A 133 -14.86 -7.86 -18.16
N LEU A 134 -14.15 -8.95 -18.47
CA LEU A 134 -12.96 -8.93 -19.32
C LEU A 134 -13.25 -8.68 -20.80
N ALA A 135 -14.50 -8.85 -21.27
CA ALA A 135 -14.87 -8.60 -22.66
C ALA A 135 -14.50 -7.19 -23.15
N SER A 136 -14.55 -6.19 -22.26
CA SER A 136 -14.15 -4.81 -22.58
C SER A 136 -12.63 -4.61 -22.77
N PHE A 137 -11.80 -5.54 -22.29
CA PHE A 137 -10.36 -5.52 -22.51
C PHE A 137 -9.96 -6.09 -23.88
N GLY A 138 -10.82 -6.89 -24.52
CA GLY A 138 -10.48 -7.56 -25.78
C GLY A 138 -9.29 -8.50 -25.58
N SER A 139 -8.29 -8.42 -26.44
CA SER A 139 -7.07 -9.23 -26.34
C SER A 139 -5.91 -8.53 -25.61
N ARG A 140 -6.19 -7.44 -24.89
CA ARG A 140 -5.14 -6.69 -24.19
C ARG A 140 -4.53 -7.54 -23.07
N PRO A 141 -3.20 -7.45 -22.85
CA PRO A 141 -2.56 -8.11 -21.73
C PRO A 141 -2.98 -7.45 -20.41
N LEU A 142 -3.07 -8.24 -19.35
CA LEU A 142 -3.51 -7.80 -18.02
C LEU A 142 -2.54 -8.23 -16.92
N LEU A 143 -2.58 -7.49 -15.82
CA LEU A 143 -2.06 -7.87 -14.52
C LEU A 143 -3.19 -8.21 -13.56
N LEU A 144 -2.94 -9.27 -12.78
CA LEU A 144 -3.80 -9.76 -11.73
C LEU A 144 -3.20 -9.40 -10.35
N LYS A 145 -4.07 -8.88 -9.48
CA LYS A 145 -3.77 -8.66 -8.07
C LYS A 145 -5.04 -8.83 -7.23
N ASP A 146 -4.90 -8.94 -5.92
CA ASP A 146 -6.03 -8.72 -5.02
C ASP A 146 -6.19 -7.22 -4.75
N TYR A 147 -7.05 -6.79 -3.83
CA TYR A 147 -7.23 -5.36 -3.58
C TYR A 147 -5.98 -4.64 -3.04
N VAL A 148 -4.95 -5.38 -2.61
CA VAL A 148 -3.73 -4.86 -2.00
C VAL A 148 -2.48 -5.34 -2.74
N LYS A 149 -2.25 -6.65 -2.86
CA LYS A 149 -0.98 -7.27 -3.28
C LYS A 149 -1.12 -8.03 -4.60
N SER A 150 -0.01 -8.07 -5.33
CA SER A 150 0.19 -8.91 -6.52
C SER A 150 1.24 -9.98 -6.25
N ARG A 151 1.32 -10.97 -7.15
CA ARG A 151 2.30 -12.07 -7.10
C ARG A 151 3.42 -11.85 -8.12
N LYS A 152 4.08 -10.67 -8.09
CA LYS A 152 5.11 -10.29 -9.09
C LYS A 152 6.26 -11.29 -9.22
N HIS A 153 6.58 -12.02 -8.15
CA HIS A 153 7.60 -13.07 -8.14
C HIS A 153 7.19 -14.37 -8.86
N GLU A 154 5.89 -14.56 -9.09
CA GLU A 154 5.28 -15.68 -9.82
C GLU A 154 4.63 -15.15 -11.12
N TRP A 155 5.37 -14.32 -11.87
CA TRP A 155 4.86 -13.47 -12.96
C TRP A 155 3.94 -14.22 -13.95
N GLU A 156 4.44 -15.26 -14.61
CA GLU A 156 3.70 -16.02 -15.63
C GLU A 156 2.61 -16.93 -15.04
N GLU A 157 2.73 -17.31 -13.76
CA GLU A 157 1.87 -18.31 -13.14
C GLU A 157 0.65 -17.69 -12.46
N ALA A 158 0.83 -16.52 -11.85
CA ALA A 158 -0.14 -15.94 -10.92
C ALA A 158 -0.29 -14.41 -11.06
N CYS A 159 0.31 -13.75 -12.06
CA CYS A 159 0.23 -12.29 -12.15
C CYS A 159 -0.09 -11.78 -13.56
N TYR A 160 0.55 -12.30 -14.60
CA TYR A 160 0.44 -11.80 -15.96
C TYR A 160 -0.49 -12.66 -16.80
N ILE A 161 -1.41 -12.00 -17.52
CA ILE A 161 -2.33 -12.61 -18.47
C ILE A 161 -2.00 -12.01 -19.84
N PRO A 162 -1.41 -12.75 -20.79
CA PRO A 162 -0.98 -12.19 -22.07
C PRO A 162 -2.14 -11.78 -22.98
N ASP A 163 -3.31 -12.42 -22.85
CA ASP A 163 -4.49 -12.17 -23.68
C ASP A 163 -5.74 -12.32 -22.81
N ALA A 164 -6.47 -11.22 -22.56
CA ALA A 164 -7.69 -11.23 -21.76
C ALA A 164 -8.87 -12.00 -22.41
N SER A 165 -8.79 -12.29 -23.72
CA SER A 165 -9.79 -13.07 -24.44
C SER A 165 -9.54 -14.58 -24.37
N ASP A 166 -8.33 -15.01 -23.97
CA ASP A 166 -8.02 -16.41 -23.70
C ASP A 166 -8.59 -16.83 -22.35
N ARG A 167 -9.82 -17.35 -22.39
CA ARG A 167 -10.55 -17.81 -21.21
C ARG A 167 -9.78 -18.87 -20.41
N GLN A 168 -9.06 -19.77 -21.08
CA GLN A 168 -8.37 -20.87 -20.42
C GLN A 168 -7.16 -20.34 -19.64
N GLN A 169 -6.40 -19.43 -20.24
CA GLN A 169 -5.25 -18.81 -19.59
C GLN A 169 -5.70 -17.90 -18.43
N VAL A 170 -6.75 -17.10 -18.62
CA VAL A 170 -7.36 -16.27 -17.55
C VAL A 170 -7.73 -17.14 -16.35
N GLU A 171 -8.49 -18.22 -16.56
CA GLU A 171 -8.94 -19.10 -15.48
C GLU A 171 -7.77 -19.79 -14.77
N LYS A 172 -6.74 -20.17 -15.51
CA LYS A 172 -5.53 -20.79 -14.95
C LYS A 172 -4.80 -19.82 -14.01
N VAL A 173 -4.45 -18.63 -14.50
CA VAL A 173 -3.72 -17.61 -13.72
C VAL A 173 -4.55 -17.18 -12.51
N LEU A 174 -5.86 -16.97 -12.70
CA LEU A 174 -6.78 -16.60 -11.63
C LEU A 174 -6.84 -17.66 -10.51
N ARG A 175 -7.03 -18.93 -10.88
CA ARG A 175 -7.09 -20.02 -9.91
C ARG A 175 -5.78 -20.12 -9.14
N THR A 176 -4.65 -20.11 -9.83
CA THR A 176 -3.32 -20.17 -9.19
C THR A 176 -3.11 -18.97 -8.26
N PHE A 177 -3.49 -17.76 -8.67
CA PHE A 177 -3.39 -16.58 -7.81
C PHE A 177 -4.23 -16.71 -6.54
N ILE A 178 -5.49 -17.14 -6.63
CA ILE A 178 -6.37 -17.33 -5.48
C ILE A 178 -5.82 -18.40 -4.54
N GLU A 179 -5.41 -19.56 -5.08
CA GLU A 179 -4.78 -20.64 -4.31
C GLU A 179 -3.52 -20.18 -3.58
N ARG A 180 -2.70 -19.32 -4.22
CA ARG A 180 -1.48 -18.79 -3.63
C ARG A 180 -1.74 -17.76 -2.55
N GLN A 181 -2.73 -16.88 -2.72
CA GLN A 181 -3.10 -15.90 -1.71
C GLN A 181 -3.69 -16.56 -0.46
N ASP A 182 -4.47 -17.63 -0.61
CA ASP A 182 -5.08 -18.38 0.49
C ASP A 182 -5.76 -17.44 1.52
N ASN A 183 -5.47 -17.59 2.82
CA ASN A 183 -6.01 -16.76 3.89
C ASN A 183 -5.51 -15.30 3.85
N GLY A 184 -4.50 -15.02 3.04
CA GLY A 184 -3.92 -13.70 2.82
C GLY A 184 -4.62 -12.86 1.75
N LEU A 185 -5.64 -13.38 1.06
CA LEU A 185 -6.40 -12.64 0.05
C LEU A 185 -7.14 -11.44 0.69
N ASN A 186 -6.98 -10.26 0.09
CA ASN A 186 -7.66 -9.04 0.53
C ASN A 186 -8.79 -8.66 -0.43
N GLY A 187 -10.03 -8.77 0.08
CA GLY A 187 -11.24 -8.32 -0.61
C GLY A 187 -11.59 -9.18 -1.83
N GLY A 188 -11.08 -8.79 -3.00
CA GLY A 188 -11.43 -9.40 -4.28
C GLY A 188 -10.27 -9.40 -5.26
N ILE A 189 -10.58 -9.55 -6.54
CA ILE A 189 -9.62 -9.68 -7.62
C ILE A 189 -9.70 -8.44 -8.51
N VAL A 190 -8.56 -7.85 -8.80
CA VAL A 190 -8.39 -6.74 -9.74
C VAL A 190 -7.67 -7.23 -10.99
N PHE A 191 -8.28 -6.96 -12.12
CA PHE A 191 -7.69 -7.10 -13.45
C PHE A 191 -7.37 -5.71 -13.97
N ARG A 192 -6.12 -5.52 -14.37
CA ARG A 192 -5.59 -4.22 -14.76
C ARG A 192 -4.85 -4.31 -16.07
N GLU A 193 -5.08 -3.38 -16.98
CA GLU A 193 -4.33 -3.29 -18.22
C GLU A 193 -2.83 -3.28 -17.96
N TYR A 194 -2.12 -4.17 -18.63
CA TYR A 194 -0.66 -4.18 -18.59
C TYR A 194 -0.12 -3.05 -19.47
N VAL A 195 0.70 -2.20 -18.86
CA VAL A 195 1.44 -1.14 -19.54
C VAL A 195 2.93 -1.39 -19.39
N GLU A 196 3.67 -1.18 -20.47
CA GLU A 196 5.13 -1.29 -20.43
C GLU A 196 5.74 -0.06 -19.75
N LEU A 197 6.50 -0.30 -18.69
CA LEU A 197 7.20 0.72 -17.94
C LEU A 197 8.66 0.82 -18.40
N GLU A 198 9.19 2.05 -18.41
CA GLU A 198 10.60 2.32 -18.65
C GLU A 198 11.43 1.58 -17.59
N LYS A 199 12.37 0.73 -18.03
CA LYS A 199 13.17 -0.11 -17.15
C LYS A 199 14.45 0.62 -16.76
N LEU A 200 14.76 0.63 -15.46
CA LEU A 200 16.06 1.03 -14.92
C LEU A 200 17.07 -0.12 -14.93
N GLY A 201 16.59 -1.36 -14.92
CA GLY A 201 17.43 -2.54 -14.88
C GLY A 201 16.64 -3.80 -14.53
N THR A 202 17.34 -4.79 -13.99
CA THR A 202 16.76 -6.04 -13.48
C THR A 202 17.23 -6.29 -12.06
N HIS A 203 16.34 -6.79 -11.22
CA HIS A 203 16.64 -7.13 -9.84
C HIS A 203 17.66 -8.28 -9.80
N GLY A 204 18.79 -8.08 -9.14
CA GLY A 204 19.95 -8.98 -9.22
C GLY A 204 19.70 -10.41 -8.73
N LYS A 205 18.70 -10.63 -7.86
CA LYS A 205 18.35 -11.98 -7.35
C LYS A 205 17.20 -12.64 -8.08
N SER A 206 16.17 -11.88 -8.48
CA SER A 206 14.92 -12.44 -9.02
C SER A 206 14.79 -12.29 -10.53
N GLY A 207 15.63 -11.48 -11.18
CA GLY A 207 15.52 -11.15 -12.60
C GLY A 207 14.31 -10.27 -12.96
N MET A 208 13.51 -9.86 -11.97
CA MET A 208 12.34 -9.00 -12.17
C MET A 208 12.77 -7.64 -12.74
N PRO A 209 12.09 -7.09 -13.76
CA PRO A 209 12.39 -5.75 -14.26
C PRO A 209 12.14 -4.70 -13.18
N LEU A 210 13.12 -3.81 -12.98
CA LEU A 210 13.00 -2.64 -12.12
C LEU A 210 12.54 -1.47 -12.97
N SER A 211 11.35 -0.96 -12.71
CA SER A 211 10.76 0.14 -13.47
C SER A 211 11.19 1.51 -12.92
N LYS A 212 11.16 2.55 -13.75
CA LYS A 212 11.40 3.93 -13.31
C LYS A 212 10.20 4.44 -12.53
N GLU A 213 10.21 4.11 -11.24
CA GLU A 213 9.10 4.31 -10.32
C GLU A 213 9.53 5.18 -9.14
N TYR A 214 8.62 6.05 -8.68
CA TYR A 214 8.79 6.90 -7.51
C TYR A 214 7.60 6.73 -6.57
N ARG A 215 7.88 6.72 -5.28
CA ARG A 215 6.86 6.77 -4.23
C ARG A 215 6.76 8.19 -3.69
N LEU A 216 5.55 8.74 -3.75
CA LEU A 216 5.22 10.05 -3.20
C LEU A 216 4.43 9.85 -1.91
N PHE A 217 4.91 10.39 -0.78
CA PHE A 217 4.17 10.42 0.47
C PHE A 217 3.42 11.74 0.62
N PHE A 218 2.15 11.66 0.96
CA PHE A 218 1.28 12.80 1.20
C PHE A 218 0.74 12.78 2.62
N TYR A 219 0.90 13.88 3.35
CA TYR A 219 0.27 14.11 4.64
C TYR A 219 -0.58 15.37 4.60
N ARG A 220 -1.85 15.26 4.97
CA ARG A 220 -2.88 16.31 4.85
C ARG A 220 -2.87 16.97 3.45
N HIS A 221 -2.74 16.12 2.43
CA HIS A 221 -2.66 16.49 1.01
C HIS A 221 -1.43 17.35 0.62
N ARG A 222 -0.41 17.47 1.49
CA ARG A 222 0.90 18.05 1.16
C ARG A 222 1.86 16.93 0.84
N LEU A 223 2.65 17.09 -0.22
CA LEU A 223 3.76 16.19 -0.52
C LEU A 223 4.84 16.36 0.56
N ILE A 224 5.14 15.30 1.30
CA ILE A 224 6.13 15.32 2.39
C ILE A 224 7.42 14.55 2.04
N ALA A 225 7.36 13.62 1.10
CA ALA A 225 8.54 12.95 0.55
C ALA A 225 8.28 12.45 -0.87
N ALA A 226 9.33 12.43 -1.69
CA ALA A 226 9.35 11.81 -3.01
C ALA A 226 10.61 10.94 -3.11
N GLN A 227 10.43 9.63 -3.22
CA GLN A 227 11.49 8.64 -3.05
C GLN A 227 11.62 7.78 -4.32
N ASN A 228 12.85 7.37 -4.63
CA ASN A 228 13.09 6.30 -5.60
C ASN A 228 12.45 5.01 -5.06
N TYR A 229 11.64 4.31 -5.85
CA TYR A 229 10.99 3.10 -5.39
C TYR A 229 11.96 1.92 -5.23
N TRP A 230 12.92 1.78 -6.15
CA TRP A 230 13.87 0.67 -6.14
C TRP A 230 15.21 1.12 -5.57
N GLU A 231 15.59 0.57 -4.42
CA GLU A 231 16.85 0.88 -3.75
C GLU A 231 18.07 0.42 -4.56
N GLU A 232 17.97 -0.76 -5.20
CA GLU A 232 19.10 -1.33 -5.94
C GLU A 232 19.26 -0.78 -7.36
N ALA A 233 18.34 0.10 -7.81
CA ALA A 233 18.36 0.66 -9.15
C ALA A 233 19.11 2.00 -9.21
N ALA A 234 19.92 2.18 -10.26
CA ALA A 234 20.48 3.48 -10.60
C ALA A 234 19.45 4.30 -11.38
N TYR A 235 19.05 5.44 -10.84
CA TYR A 235 18.19 6.41 -11.53
C TYR A 235 19.06 7.43 -12.27
N ASP A 236 18.63 7.84 -13.45
CA ASP A 236 19.34 8.80 -14.31
C ASP A 236 19.19 10.28 -13.89
N GLY A 237 18.39 10.53 -12.84
CA GLY A 237 18.16 11.87 -12.29
C GLY A 237 17.01 12.64 -12.93
N GLU A 238 16.36 12.12 -13.99
CA GLU A 238 15.13 12.70 -14.51
C GLU A 238 14.04 12.67 -13.42
N ARG A 239 13.27 13.75 -13.27
CA ARG A 239 12.16 13.81 -12.32
C ARG A 239 10.86 14.16 -13.05
N PRO A 240 9.73 13.50 -12.73
CA PRO A 240 8.43 13.90 -13.25
C PRO A 240 8.04 15.29 -12.76
N ASP A 241 7.24 16.00 -13.55
CA ASP A 241 6.47 17.11 -13.00
C ASP A 241 5.43 16.55 -12.01
N LEU A 242 5.60 16.90 -10.74
CA LEU A 242 4.74 16.44 -9.67
C LEU A 242 3.43 17.23 -9.54
N SER A 243 3.27 18.33 -10.30
CA SER A 243 2.12 19.24 -10.18
C SER A 243 0.77 18.52 -10.36
N VAL A 244 0.70 17.62 -11.34
CA VAL A 244 -0.49 16.80 -11.63
C VAL A 244 -0.82 15.85 -10.48
N PHE A 245 0.18 15.16 -9.92
CA PHE A 245 -0.01 14.23 -8.80
C PHE A 245 -0.39 14.95 -7.50
N VAL A 246 0.19 16.13 -7.25
CA VAL A 246 -0.21 17.01 -6.15
C VAL A 246 -1.65 17.49 -6.30
N ALA A 247 -2.09 17.81 -7.53
CA ALA A 247 -3.48 18.19 -7.79
C ALA A 247 -4.45 17.02 -7.55
N ILE A 248 -4.09 15.81 -7.96
CA ILE A 248 -4.86 14.58 -7.70
C ILE A 248 -4.94 14.31 -6.19
N ALA A 249 -3.82 14.41 -5.48
CA ALA A 249 -3.71 14.18 -4.04
C ALA A 249 -4.68 15.03 -3.21
N ARG A 250 -4.99 16.27 -3.65
CA ARG A 250 -5.97 17.15 -2.99
C ARG A 250 -7.41 16.64 -3.03
N ARG A 251 -7.72 15.69 -3.92
CA ARG A 251 -9.06 15.10 -4.05
C ARG A 251 -9.20 13.80 -3.27
N ILE A 252 -8.10 13.17 -2.85
CA ILE A 252 -8.12 11.90 -2.15
C ILE A 252 -8.54 12.16 -0.70
N HIS A 253 -9.61 11.53 -0.24
CA HIS A 253 -10.17 11.76 1.10
C HIS A 253 -9.46 10.97 2.20
N SER A 254 -8.13 10.89 2.16
CA SER A 254 -7.29 10.27 3.18
C SER A 254 -6.22 11.25 3.63
N SER A 255 -5.91 11.24 4.93
CA SER A 255 -5.00 12.23 5.50
C SER A 255 -3.55 11.82 5.34
N PHE A 256 -3.23 10.53 5.28
CA PHE A 256 -1.87 10.05 5.12
C PHE A 256 -1.82 8.89 4.14
N PHE A 257 -1.23 9.10 2.96
CA PHE A 257 -1.24 8.11 1.88
C PHE A 257 0.01 8.23 1.02
N THR A 258 0.23 7.20 0.22
CA THR A 258 1.26 7.16 -0.81
C THR A 258 0.65 7.14 -2.19
N MET A 259 1.42 7.60 -3.17
CA MET A 259 1.13 7.46 -4.59
C MET A 259 2.40 6.98 -5.27
N ASP A 260 2.37 5.76 -5.78
CA ASP A 260 3.45 5.20 -6.57
C ASP A 260 3.21 5.60 -8.03
N ILE A 261 4.20 6.24 -8.65
CA ILE A 261 4.14 6.73 -10.03
C ILE A 261 5.26 6.10 -10.84
N ALA A 262 5.00 5.73 -12.08
CA ALA A 262 6.03 5.18 -12.96
C ALA A 262 5.94 5.74 -14.37
N LYS A 263 7.08 5.76 -15.05
CA LYS A 263 7.20 6.20 -16.43
C LYS A 263 6.95 5.04 -17.39
N THR A 264 6.13 5.25 -18.40
CA THR A 264 5.92 4.30 -19.50
C THR A 264 7.08 4.34 -20.50
N THR A 265 7.18 3.32 -21.35
CA THR A 265 8.13 3.32 -22.48
C THR A 265 7.83 4.41 -23.52
N THR A 266 6.61 4.97 -23.52
CA THR A 266 6.21 6.10 -24.36
C THR A 266 6.54 7.47 -23.75
N GLY A 267 7.02 7.50 -22.50
CA GLY A 267 7.43 8.71 -21.79
C GLY A 267 6.35 9.37 -20.91
N GLU A 268 5.16 8.78 -20.83
CA GLU A 268 4.07 9.23 -19.95
C GLU A 268 4.31 8.80 -18.51
N TRP A 269 3.87 9.60 -17.54
CA TRP A 269 3.88 9.24 -16.12
C TRP A 269 2.48 8.87 -15.64
N LEU A 270 2.34 7.67 -15.08
CA LEU A 270 1.08 7.12 -14.59
C LEU A 270 1.19 6.78 -13.10
N ILE A 271 0.06 6.79 -12.42
CA ILE A 271 -0.12 6.28 -11.05
C ILE A 271 -0.25 4.76 -11.14
N ILE A 272 0.67 4.06 -10.49
CA ILE A 272 0.67 2.61 -10.33
C ILE A 272 -0.27 2.19 -9.20
N GLU A 273 -0.14 2.85 -8.05
CA GLU A 273 -0.88 2.49 -6.85
C GLU A 273 -1.06 3.71 -5.95
N VAL A 274 -2.16 3.72 -5.20
CA VAL A 274 -2.32 4.55 -4.01
C VAL A 274 -2.33 3.58 -2.83
N GLY A 275 -1.50 3.87 -1.82
CA GLY A 275 -1.36 3.07 -0.60
C GLY A 275 -1.69 3.88 0.65
N ASP A 276 -2.04 3.21 1.74
CA ASP A 276 -2.14 3.88 3.04
C ASP A 276 -0.72 4.23 3.56
N GLY A 277 -0.54 5.47 3.98
CA GLY A 277 0.77 6.00 4.35
C GLY A 277 1.32 5.37 5.62
N GLN A 278 0.48 4.87 6.52
CA GLN A 278 0.88 4.26 7.79
C GLN A 278 1.57 2.91 7.61
N VAL A 279 1.27 2.23 6.50
CA VAL A 279 1.75 0.87 6.21
C VAL A 279 2.63 0.80 4.96
N SER A 280 3.03 1.97 4.45
CA SER A 280 3.99 2.10 3.35
C SER A 280 5.40 2.27 3.91
N GLY A 281 6.32 1.36 3.63
CA GLY A 281 7.72 1.45 4.05
C GLY A 281 8.45 2.64 3.42
N LEU A 282 9.41 3.21 4.16
CA LEU A 282 10.41 4.12 3.62
C LEU A 282 11.49 3.33 2.90
N GLN A 283 12.06 3.90 1.85
CA GLN A 283 13.18 3.29 1.12
C GLN A 283 14.51 3.73 1.76
N ASP A 284 15.56 2.90 1.71
CA ASP A 284 16.85 3.08 2.41
C ASP A 284 17.50 4.46 2.24
N MET A 285 17.36 5.06 1.06
CA MET A 285 17.94 6.38 0.75
C MET A 285 17.08 7.57 1.21
N THR A 286 16.00 7.30 1.94
CA THR A 286 15.09 8.34 2.46
C THR A 286 15.75 9.11 3.60
N ASP A 287 15.63 10.43 3.56
CA ASP A 287 15.89 11.26 4.73
C ASP A 287 14.77 11.03 5.77
N VAL A 288 14.97 10.03 6.63
CA VAL A 288 14.02 9.63 7.68
C VAL A 288 13.77 10.78 8.66
N GLU A 289 14.78 11.62 8.92
CA GLU A 289 14.62 12.77 9.81
C GLU A 289 13.68 13.80 9.19
N ALA A 290 13.91 14.18 7.93
CA ALA A 290 13.03 15.10 7.20
C ALA A 290 11.60 14.57 7.10
N PHE A 291 11.44 13.26 6.87
CA PHE A 291 10.13 12.61 6.83
C PHE A 291 9.38 12.78 8.15
N TYR A 292 10.01 12.50 9.30
CA TYR A 292 9.34 12.65 10.59
C TYR A 292 9.12 14.10 11.02
N ARG A 293 10.03 15.02 10.65
CA ARG A 293 9.84 16.47 10.84
C ARG A 293 8.58 16.97 10.14
N SER A 294 8.23 16.39 8.99
CA SER A 294 7.04 16.80 8.23
C SER A 294 5.71 16.60 8.97
N PHE A 295 5.68 15.76 10.02
CA PHE A 295 4.48 15.56 10.86
C PHE A 295 4.36 16.57 12.02
N LEU A 296 5.38 17.42 12.22
CA LEU A 296 5.37 18.50 13.20
C LEU A 296 4.75 19.79 12.66
N ASP A 297 4.69 19.94 11.34
CA ASP A 297 4.19 21.11 10.59
C ASP A 297 2.67 21.09 10.30
#